data_AF-A0A419ZQT8-F1
#
_entry.id   AF-A0A419ZQT8-F1
#
_cell.length_a   1.000
_cell.length_b   1.000
_cell.length_c   1.000
_cell.angle_alpha   90.00
_cell.angle_beta   90.00
_cell.angle_gamma   90.00
#
_symmetry.space_group_name_H-M   'P 1'
#
loop_
_entity.id
_entity.type
_entity.pdbx_description
1 polymer ?
#
loop_
_entity_poly.entity_id
_entity_poly.type
_entity_poly.pdbx_seq_one_letter_code
_entity_poly.pdbx_strand_id
1 'polypeptide(L)'
;MTAFLLIWSPKKWPWPELPYVAKRVAAGVAVADVWGCGFARGILPGDRVFLHRVAQEPKGIFGSGYVTRAPYEVPDPATKRGYRLCIDFVYDWVVDAHEGVVIPREMLRTHPFSVQTWDAQSSGTVIKPIAEGALEKRWAELTGKRKPPELDVPNGPIQSSKVTAHAAAAEKNAAEGNVRTKPKVTPKKAPTRRAQGS
;
A
#
# COMPACT_ATOMS: atom_id res chain seq x y z
N MET A 1 -11.49 5.82 17.89
CA MET A 1 -10.86 5.08 16.78
C MET A 1 -10.84 6.02 15.60
N THR A 2 -9.75 6.09 14.85
CA THR A 2 -9.70 6.88 13.62
C THR A 2 -9.66 5.95 12.41
N ALA A 3 -10.23 6.38 11.29
CA ALA A 3 -10.23 5.60 10.06
C ALA A 3 -9.27 6.20 9.02
N PHE A 4 -8.49 5.34 8.38
CA PHE A 4 -7.51 5.72 7.36
C PHE A 4 -7.78 5.04 6.03
N LEU A 5 -7.43 5.73 4.95
CA LEU A 5 -7.52 5.23 3.59
C LEU A 5 -6.17 4.69 3.11
N LEU A 6 -6.16 3.42 2.71
CA LEU A 6 -5.05 2.74 2.07
C LEU A 6 -5.36 2.60 0.58
N ILE A 7 -4.51 3.14 -0.30
CA ILE A 7 -4.78 3.11 -1.74
C ILE A 7 -4.00 1.99 -2.43
N TRP A 8 -4.62 1.41 -3.45
CA TRP A 8 -4.01 0.43 -4.34
C TRP A 8 -4.29 0.78 -5.80
N SER A 9 -3.25 0.76 -6.63
CA SER A 9 -3.36 0.92 -8.07
C SER A 9 -2.87 -0.35 -8.75
N PRO A 10 -3.75 -1.13 -9.43
CA PRO A 10 -3.35 -2.38 -10.09
C PRO A 10 -2.28 -2.17 -11.16
N LYS A 11 -2.30 -1.00 -11.82
CA LYS A 11 -1.30 -0.64 -12.83
C LYS A 11 0.11 -0.46 -12.27
N LYS A 12 0.23 0.04 -11.04
CA LYS A 12 1.54 0.26 -10.38
C LYS A 12 2.00 -0.95 -9.58
N TRP A 13 1.05 -1.65 -8.96
CA TRP A 13 1.31 -2.75 -8.03
C TRP A 13 0.41 -3.94 -8.39
N PRO A 14 0.82 -4.79 -9.36
CA PRO A 14 0.09 -6.00 -9.70
C PRO A 14 -0.10 -6.88 -8.45
N TRP A 15 -1.29 -7.42 -8.25
CA TRP A 15 -1.61 -8.22 -7.06
C TRP A 15 -2.36 -9.50 -7.45
N PRO A 16 -1.67 -10.46 -8.09
CA PRO A 16 -2.28 -11.71 -8.54
C PRO A 16 -2.76 -12.59 -7.37
N GLU A 17 -2.24 -12.39 -6.16
CA GLU A 17 -2.60 -13.14 -4.96
C GLU A 17 -3.88 -12.64 -4.27
N LEU A 18 -4.40 -11.46 -4.66
CA LEU A 18 -5.60 -10.88 -4.06
C LEU A 18 -6.81 -11.83 -4.02
N PRO A 19 -7.14 -12.61 -5.07
CA PRO A 19 -8.27 -13.54 -5.01
C PRO A 19 -8.08 -14.62 -3.94
N TYR A 20 -6.84 -15.05 -3.68
CA TYR A 20 -6.52 -16.02 -2.64
C TYR A 20 -6.65 -15.40 -1.24
N VAL A 21 -6.17 -14.17 -1.06
CA VAL A 21 -6.34 -13.40 0.18
C VAL A 21 -7.83 -13.23 0.50
N ALA A 22 -8.63 -12.81 -0.48
CA ALA A 22 -10.08 -12.67 -0.34
C ALA A 22 -10.76 -13.97 0.08
N LYS A 23 -10.40 -15.11 -0.53
CA LYS A 23 -10.94 -16.43 -0.14
C LYS A 23 -10.59 -16.80 1.31
N ARG A 24 -9.36 -16.54 1.75
CA ARG A 24 -8.93 -16.84 3.13
C ARG A 24 -9.67 -15.97 4.16
N VAL A 25 -9.78 -14.67 3.90
CA VAL A 25 -10.52 -13.74 4.77
C VAL A 25 -12.01 -14.10 4.79
N ALA A 26 -12.59 -14.45 3.63
CA ALA A 26 -13.96 -14.91 3.55
C ALA A 26 -14.20 -16.18 4.39
N ALA A 27 -13.22 -17.10 4.42
CA ALA A 27 -13.21 -18.31 5.24
C ALA A 27 -12.94 -18.07 6.75
N GLY A 28 -12.78 -16.82 7.17
CA GLY A 28 -12.56 -16.45 8.58
C GLY A 28 -11.12 -16.60 9.06
N VAL A 29 -10.16 -16.80 8.14
CA VAL A 29 -8.75 -16.83 8.50
C VAL A 29 -8.25 -15.40 8.73
N ALA A 30 -7.65 -15.15 9.88
CA ALA A 30 -6.97 -13.89 10.15
C ALA A 30 -5.76 -13.76 9.21
N VAL A 31 -5.84 -12.84 8.24
CA VAL A 31 -4.76 -12.55 7.31
C VAL A 31 -4.17 -11.19 7.66
N ALA A 32 -2.93 -11.19 8.12
CA ALA A 32 -2.16 -9.96 8.35
C ALA A 32 -1.41 -9.55 7.07
N ASP A 33 -1.20 -8.26 6.89
CA ASP A 33 -0.52 -7.69 5.73
C ASP A 33 0.22 -6.42 6.09
N VAL A 34 1.19 -6.06 5.24
CA VAL A 34 2.01 -4.86 5.38
C VAL A 34 1.61 -3.86 4.30
N TRP A 35 1.34 -2.62 4.70
CA TRP A 35 0.97 -1.56 3.77
C TRP A 35 1.80 -0.30 3.97
N GLY A 36 2.27 0.28 2.86
CA GLY A 36 2.94 1.59 2.90
C GLY A 36 1.94 2.69 3.22
N CYS A 37 2.18 3.49 4.27
CA CYS A 37 1.29 4.57 4.71
C CYS A 37 1.78 5.98 4.32
N GLY A 38 2.67 6.07 3.33
CA GLY A 38 3.21 7.34 2.85
C GLY A 38 4.00 8.06 3.96
N PHE A 39 3.48 9.19 4.43
CA PHE A 39 4.07 9.99 5.51
C PHE A 39 3.25 9.97 6.81
N ALA A 40 2.18 9.18 6.86
CA ALA A 40 1.29 9.14 8.00
C ALA A 40 1.97 8.44 9.18
N ARG A 41 2.36 9.21 10.20
CA ARG A 41 2.92 8.73 11.48
C ARG A 41 1.89 8.62 12.60
N GLY A 42 0.70 9.20 12.42
CA GLY A 42 -0.37 9.23 13.43
C GLY A 42 -1.29 8.00 13.43
N ILE A 43 -0.94 6.94 12.69
CA ILE A 43 -1.73 5.69 12.66
C ILE A 43 -1.34 4.88 13.90
N LEU A 44 -2.32 4.43 14.68
CA LEU A 44 -2.11 3.66 15.91
C LEU A 44 -2.71 2.26 15.81
N PRO A 45 -2.17 1.27 16.54
CA PRO A 45 -2.80 -0.04 16.67
C PRO A 45 -4.26 0.09 17.15
N GLY A 46 -5.16 -0.67 16.54
CA GLY A 46 -6.60 -0.61 16.75
C GLY A 46 -7.33 0.40 15.85
N ASP A 47 -6.62 1.27 15.12
CA ASP A 47 -7.27 2.14 14.13
C ASP A 47 -7.86 1.34 12.96
N ARG A 48 -8.88 1.92 12.35
CA ARG A 48 -9.58 1.33 11.21
C ARG A 48 -8.88 1.69 9.92
N VAL A 49 -8.80 0.73 8.99
CA VAL A 49 -8.30 0.99 7.63
C VAL A 49 -9.29 0.52 6.58
N PHE A 50 -9.40 1.30 5.51
CA PHE A 50 -10.17 0.96 4.32
C PHE A 50 -9.27 0.93 3.09
N LEU A 51 -9.41 -0.12 2.28
CA LEU A 51 -8.66 -0.30 1.05
C LEU A 51 -9.44 0.25 -0.15
N HIS A 52 -8.82 1.17 -0.87
CA HIS A 52 -9.40 1.84 -2.03
C HIS A 52 -8.64 1.53 -3.31
N ARG A 53 -9.34 0.99 -4.31
CA ARG A 53 -8.82 0.78 -5.66
C ARG A 53 -8.91 2.09 -6.44
N VAL A 54 -7.77 2.55 -6.95
CA VAL A 54 -7.62 3.81 -7.70
C VAL A 54 -7.07 3.58 -9.12
N ALA A 55 -7.12 4.65 -9.93
CA ALA A 55 -6.61 4.76 -11.29
C ALA A 55 -7.33 3.95 -12.39
N GLN A 56 -7.81 2.73 -12.11
CA GLN A 56 -8.48 1.87 -13.09
C GLN A 56 -9.80 1.32 -12.55
N GLU A 57 -10.86 1.38 -13.37
CA GLU A 57 -12.16 0.77 -13.05
C GLU A 57 -12.04 -0.75 -12.90
N PRO A 58 -12.80 -1.37 -11.98
CA PRO A 58 -13.74 -0.76 -11.02
C PRO A 58 -13.05 0.03 -9.90
N LYS A 59 -13.39 1.31 -9.72
CA LYS A 59 -12.88 2.13 -8.60
C LYS A 59 -13.82 2.05 -7.41
N GLY A 60 -13.26 2.01 -6.22
CA GLY A 60 -14.08 1.89 -5.01
C GLY A 60 -13.36 1.27 -3.84
N ILE A 61 -14.06 1.17 -2.72
CA ILE A 61 -13.56 0.52 -1.52
C ILE A 61 -13.85 -0.98 -1.64
N PHE A 62 -12.83 -1.80 -1.46
CA PHE A 62 -12.92 -3.25 -1.64
C PHE A 62 -12.49 -4.04 -0.42
N GLY A 63 -11.92 -3.38 0.59
CA GLY A 63 -11.58 -4.05 1.84
C GLY A 63 -11.56 -3.11 3.04
N SER A 64 -11.58 -3.72 4.21
CA SER A 64 -11.46 -3.11 5.52
C SER A 64 -10.53 -3.94 6.40
N GLY A 65 -9.99 -3.32 7.42
CA GLY A 65 -9.12 -3.99 8.38
C GLY A 65 -8.84 -3.13 9.61
N TYR A 66 -7.99 -3.67 10.47
CA TYR A 66 -7.56 -3.01 11.70
C TYR A 66 -6.05 -3.02 11.79
N VAL A 67 -5.49 -1.88 12.17
CA VAL A 67 -4.05 -1.72 12.35
C VAL A 67 -3.61 -2.56 13.55
N THR A 68 -2.55 -3.36 13.37
CA THR A 68 -1.94 -4.16 14.44
C THR A 68 -0.60 -3.57 14.87
N ARG A 69 0.08 -2.82 13.99
CA ARG A 69 1.35 -2.16 14.30
C ARG A 69 1.39 -0.73 13.77
N ALA A 70 1.85 0.18 14.64
CA ALA A 70 2.10 1.58 14.28
C ALA A 70 3.15 1.72 13.14
N PRO A 71 3.18 2.86 12.43
CA PRO A 71 4.13 3.12 11.35
C PRO A 71 5.58 2.88 11.76
N TYR A 72 6.28 2.04 11.01
CA TYR A 72 7.70 1.77 11.16
C TYR A 72 8.46 2.00 9.85
N GLU A 73 9.75 2.27 9.98
CA GLU A 73 10.62 2.57 8.84
C GLU A 73 11.14 1.26 8.24
N VAL A 74 10.86 1.09 6.95
CA VAL A 74 11.37 -0.02 6.13
C VAL A 74 12.38 0.55 5.15
N PRO A 75 13.63 0.04 5.13
CA PRO A 75 14.63 0.47 4.16
C PRO A 75 14.11 0.35 2.73
N ASP A 76 14.25 1.43 1.96
CA ASP A 76 13.83 1.50 0.57
C ASP A 76 14.80 2.40 -0.21
N PRO A 77 15.73 1.81 -0.98
CA PRO A 77 16.74 2.56 -1.73
C PRO A 77 16.13 3.35 -2.90
N ALA A 78 14.88 3.07 -3.30
CA ALA A 78 14.19 3.81 -4.35
C ALA A 78 13.68 5.18 -3.87
N THR A 79 13.54 5.39 -2.55
CA THR A 79 13.13 6.68 -2.01
C THR A 79 14.33 7.58 -1.76
N LYS A 80 14.15 8.90 -1.93
CA LYS A 80 15.20 9.89 -1.61
C LYS A 80 15.64 9.86 -0.14
N ARG A 81 14.78 9.36 0.77
CA ARG A 81 15.05 9.25 2.20
C ARG A 81 15.74 7.94 2.57
N GLY A 82 15.81 6.97 1.67
CA GLY A 82 16.36 5.63 1.95
C GLY A 82 15.42 4.73 2.76
N TYR A 83 14.21 5.18 3.07
CA TYR A 83 13.19 4.39 3.76
C TYR A 83 11.76 4.77 3.34
N ARG A 84 10.81 3.89 3.63
CA ARG A 84 9.36 4.12 3.53
C ARG A 84 8.69 3.78 4.85
N LEU A 85 7.56 4.42 5.15
CA LEU A 85 6.77 4.06 6.32
C LEU A 85 5.74 2.98 5.96
N CYS A 86 5.72 1.93 6.76
CA CYS A 86 4.80 0.82 6.65
C CYS A 86 4.04 0.63 7.95
N ILE A 87 2.80 0.15 7.83
CA ILE A 87 2.00 -0.36 8.95
C ILE A 87 1.74 -1.84 8.72
N ASP A 88 1.51 -2.54 9.83
CA ASP A 88 0.95 -3.88 9.78
C ASP A 88 -0.53 -3.79 10.18
N PHE A 89 -1.37 -4.52 9.47
CA PHE A 89 -2.80 -4.56 9.74
C PHE A 89 -3.36 -5.95 9.44
N VAL A 90 -4.54 -6.24 9.98
CA VAL A 90 -5.27 -7.48 9.72
C VAL A 90 -6.54 -7.18 8.94
N TYR A 91 -6.83 -8.00 7.93
CA TYR A 91 -8.06 -7.89 7.15
C TYR A 91 -9.27 -8.29 7.99
N ASP A 92 -10.25 -7.41 8.02
CA ASP A 92 -11.59 -7.69 8.52
C ASP A 92 -12.48 -8.20 7.38
N TRP A 93 -12.43 -7.51 6.24
CA TRP A 93 -13.12 -7.91 5.02
C TRP A 93 -12.30 -7.53 3.80
N VAL A 94 -12.27 -8.38 2.79
CA VAL A 94 -11.70 -8.03 1.48
C VAL A 94 -12.34 -8.86 0.39
N VAL A 95 -12.67 -8.22 -0.73
CA VAL A 95 -13.15 -8.89 -1.95
C VAL A 95 -12.06 -8.86 -3.02
N ASP A 96 -12.22 -9.70 -4.05
CA ASP A 96 -11.36 -9.62 -5.21
C ASP A 96 -11.63 -8.32 -5.97
N ALA A 97 -10.72 -7.37 -5.76
CA ALA A 97 -10.82 -6.07 -6.38
C ALA A 97 -10.67 -6.12 -7.89
N HIS A 98 -10.13 -7.20 -8.48
CA HIS A 98 -10.02 -7.36 -9.94
C HIS A 98 -11.40 -7.48 -10.60
N GLU A 99 -12.32 -8.20 -9.94
CA GLU A 99 -13.69 -8.43 -10.40
C GLU A 99 -14.65 -7.30 -9.99
N GLY A 100 -14.52 -6.77 -8.77
CA GLY A 100 -15.47 -5.79 -8.26
C GLY A 100 -15.04 -5.14 -6.95
N VAL A 101 -15.85 -4.18 -6.49
CA VAL A 101 -15.63 -3.44 -5.25
C VAL A 101 -16.89 -3.47 -4.39
N VAL A 102 -16.75 -3.35 -3.08
CA VAL A 102 -17.89 -3.38 -2.14
C VAL A 102 -18.66 -2.07 -2.20
N ILE A 103 -17.94 -0.93 -2.15
CA ILE A 103 -18.53 0.39 -2.30
C ILE A 103 -17.95 1.03 -3.57
N PRO A 104 -18.72 1.13 -4.66
CA PRO A 104 -18.24 1.73 -5.90
C PRO A 104 -18.01 3.23 -5.75
N ARG A 105 -17.12 3.77 -6.58
CA ARG A 105 -16.71 5.18 -6.55
C ARG A 105 -17.88 6.14 -6.65
N GLU A 106 -18.92 5.79 -7.41
CA GLU A 106 -20.13 6.61 -7.59
C GLU A 106 -20.89 6.84 -6.28
N MET A 107 -20.98 5.81 -5.42
CA MET A 107 -21.60 5.97 -4.09
C MET A 107 -20.79 6.91 -3.19
N LEU A 108 -19.47 7.00 -3.39
CA LEU A 108 -18.61 7.89 -2.62
C LEU A 108 -18.74 9.37 -3.05
N ARG A 109 -19.50 9.66 -4.12
CA ARG A 109 -19.76 11.03 -4.61
C ARG A 109 -20.97 11.69 -3.95
N THR A 110 -21.80 10.92 -3.25
CA THR A 110 -23.01 11.43 -2.60
C THR A 110 -22.76 11.78 -1.13
N HIS A 111 -23.51 12.74 -0.59
CA HIS A 111 -23.47 13.04 0.85
C HIS A 111 -23.90 11.79 1.65
N PRO A 112 -23.23 11.45 2.77
CA PRO A 112 -22.17 12.21 3.47
C PRO A 112 -20.73 11.94 2.98
N PHE A 113 -20.52 11.02 2.03
CA PHE A 113 -19.17 10.63 1.57
C PHE A 113 -18.48 11.69 0.73
N SER A 114 -19.23 12.58 0.08
CA SER A 114 -18.72 13.66 -0.76
C SER A 114 -17.80 14.64 -0.02
N VAL A 115 -17.84 14.68 1.31
CA VAL A 115 -16.96 15.53 2.13
C VAL A 115 -15.51 15.02 2.15
N GLN A 116 -15.29 13.76 1.79
CA GLN A 116 -13.99 13.10 1.79
C GLN A 116 -13.38 13.10 0.38
N THR A 117 -12.07 13.33 0.30
CA THR A 117 -11.31 13.16 -0.95
C THR A 117 -10.92 11.69 -1.10
N TRP A 118 -11.60 10.98 -2.00
CA TRP A 118 -11.36 9.55 -2.24
C TRP A 118 -10.23 9.28 -3.25
N ASP A 119 -9.97 10.21 -4.17
CA ASP A 119 -8.90 10.12 -5.18
C ASP A 119 -7.51 10.47 -4.60
N ALA A 120 -7.18 9.89 -3.45
CA ALA A 120 -5.93 10.12 -2.76
C ALA A 120 -4.73 9.63 -3.58
N GLN A 121 -3.65 10.42 -3.58
CA GLN A 121 -2.40 10.09 -4.28
C GLN A 121 -1.43 9.28 -3.41
N SER A 122 -1.68 9.22 -2.10
CA SER A 122 -0.90 8.47 -1.12
C SER A 122 -1.82 7.77 -0.11
N SER A 123 -1.43 6.57 0.31
CA SER A 123 -2.02 5.88 1.46
C SER A 123 -1.78 6.65 2.76
N GLY A 124 -2.56 6.35 3.79
CA GLY A 124 -2.46 6.97 5.11
C GLY A 124 -3.24 8.29 5.22
N THR A 125 -4.19 8.53 4.31
CA THR A 125 -5.08 9.69 4.39
C THR A 125 -6.14 9.45 5.45
N VAL A 126 -6.32 10.39 6.38
CA VAL A 126 -7.38 10.32 7.40
C VAL A 126 -8.74 10.47 6.74
N ILE A 127 -9.69 9.61 7.12
CA ILE A 127 -11.10 9.74 6.74
C ILE A 127 -11.77 10.68 7.74
N LYS A 128 -12.47 11.71 7.23
CA LYS A 128 -13.15 12.68 8.09
C LYS A 128 -14.23 11.98 8.94
N PRO A 129 -14.43 12.37 10.22
CA PRO A 129 -15.39 11.72 11.11
C PRO A 129 -16.82 11.60 10.55
N ILE A 130 -17.29 12.60 9.81
CA ILE A 130 -18.61 12.60 9.15
C ILE A 130 -18.71 11.47 8.11
N ALA A 131 -17.65 11.26 7.32
CA ALA A 131 -17.61 10.20 6.33
C ALA A 131 -17.36 8.84 6.98
N GLU A 132 -16.54 8.78 8.03
CA GLU A 132 -16.21 7.56 8.78
C GLU A 132 -17.47 6.87 9.33
N GLY A 133 -18.29 7.60 10.12
CA GLY A 133 -19.47 6.99 10.74
C GLY A 133 -20.49 6.47 9.73
N ALA A 134 -20.67 7.22 8.64
CA ALA A 134 -21.53 6.78 7.54
C ALA A 134 -20.93 5.59 6.76
N LEU A 135 -19.60 5.54 6.65
CA LEU A 135 -18.90 4.50 5.91
C LEU A 135 -18.99 3.19 6.67
N GLU A 136 -18.75 3.20 7.98
CA GLU A 136 -18.93 2.04 8.84
C GLU A 136 -20.36 1.51 8.81
N LYS A 137 -21.35 2.39 8.89
CA LYS A 137 -22.77 1.99 8.78
C LYS A 137 -23.02 1.30 7.44
N ARG A 138 -22.60 1.91 6.33
CA ARG A 138 -22.81 1.35 5.00
C ARG A 138 -22.02 0.05 4.78
N TRP A 139 -20.82 -0.03 5.34
CA TRP A 139 -19.99 -1.22 5.30
C TRP A 139 -20.66 -2.39 6.01
N ALA A 140 -21.19 -2.16 7.21
CA ALA A 140 -21.92 -3.17 7.97
C ALA A 140 -23.22 -3.61 7.27
N GLU A 141 -23.91 -2.72 6.55
CA GLU A 141 -25.08 -3.07 5.73
C GLU A 141 -24.72 -4.01 4.56
N LEU A 142 -23.57 -3.81 3.93
CA LEU A 142 -23.15 -4.57 2.75
C LEU A 142 -22.44 -5.88 3.08
N THR A 143 -21.65 -5.90 4.15
CA THR A 143 -20.80 -7.04 4.54
C THR A 143 -21.41 -7.86 5.67
N GLY A 144 -22.45 -7.34 6.33
CA GLY A 144 -23.00 -7.90 7.55
C GLY A 144 -22.13 -7.60 8.78
N LYS A 145 -22.66 -7.90 9.98
CA LYS A 145 -21.87 -7.82 11.22
C LYS A 145 -21.05 -9.09 11.37
N ARG A 146 -19.76 -9.03 11.03
CA ARG A 146 -18.78 -10.08 11.40
C ARG A 146 -18.11 -9.73 12.72
N LYS A 147 -17.72 -10.77 13.47
CA LYS A 147 -16.83 -10.58 14.62
C LYS A 147 -15.48 -10.11 14.04
N PRO A 148 -14.90 -9.01 14.55
CA PRO A 148 -13.58 -8.58 14.11
C PRO A 148 -12.59 -9.73 14.26
N PRO A 149 -11.64 -9.88 13.33
CA PRO A 149 -10.54 -10.83 13.52
C PRO A 149 -9.83 -10.52 14.83
N GLU A 150 -9.33 -11.56 15.49
CA GLU A 150 -8.53 -11.39 16.70
C GLU A 150 -7.30 -10.55 16.34
N LEU A 151 -7.14 -9.41 17.01
CA LEU A 151 -6.03 -8.49 16.74
C LEU A 151 -4.68 -9.04 17.23
N ASP A 152 -4.70 -10.20 17.88
CA ASP A 152 -3.53 -10.96 18.31
C ASP A 152 -2.96 -11.76 17.13
N VAL A 153 -2.32 -11.05 16.21
CA VAL A 153 -1.56 -11.66 15.13
C VAL A 153 -0.26 -12.27 15.69
N PRO A 154 0.14 -13.48 15.25
CA PRO A 154 1.28 -14.18 15.84
C PRO A 154 2.56 -13.35 15.76
N ASN A 155 3.34 -13.37 16.84
CA ASN A 155 4.66 -12.73 16.95
C ASN A 155 5.62 -13.31 15.90
N GLY A 156 5.70 -12.64 14.75
CA GLY A 156 6.60 -12.97 13.65
C GLY A 156 6.60 -11.87 12.57
N PRO A 157 7.59 -11.85 11.67
CA PRO A 157 7.61 -10.86 10.59
C PRO A 157 6.42 -11.08 9.65
N ILE A 158 5.50 -10.12 9.62
CA ILE A 158 4.39 -10.12 8.67
C ILE A 158 4.95 -9.83 7.28
N GLN A 159 4.67 -10.71 6.33
CA GLN A 159 5.03 -10.51 4.93
C GLN A 159 3.87 -9.87 4.19
N SER A 160 4.16 -8.93 3.29
CA SER A 160 3.10 -8.33 2.48
C SER A 160 2.48 -9.39 1.57
N SER A 161 1.16 -9.39 1.46
CA SER A 161 0.42 -10.29 0.58
C SER A 161 0.64 -10.00 -0.92
N LYS A 162 1.24 -8.84 -1.25
CA LYS A 162 1.66 -8.45 -2.61
C LYS A 162 3.06 -8.96 -2.92
N VAL A 163 3.31 -10.23 -2.69
CA VAL A 163 4.65 -10.85 -2.81
C VAL A 163 5.19 -10.62 -4.23
N THR A 164 4.39 -10.87 -5.26
CA THR A 164 4.77 -10.64 -6.66
C THR A 164 5.03 -9.17 -6.96
N ALA A 165 4.26 -8.24 -6.40
CA ALA A 165 4.45 -6.81 -6.62
C ALA A 165 5.76 -6.30 -6.01
N HIS A 166 6.10 -6.79 -4.82
CA HIS A 166 7.36 -6.47 -4.16
C HIS A 166 8.56 -7.08 -4.88
N ALA A 167 8.44 -8.31 -5.41
CA ALA A 167 9.45 -8.92 -6.27
C ALA A 167 9.67 -8.09 -7.55
N ALA A 168 8.60 -7.74 -8.27
CA ALA A 168 8.68 -6.94 -9.50
C ALA A 168 9.23 -5.52 -9.25
N ALA A 169 8.91 -4.89 -8.11
CA ALA A 169 9.49 -3.61 -7.72
C ALA A 169 10.99 -3.74 -7.37
N ALA A 170 11.40 -4.82 -6.70
CA ALA A 170 12.81 -5.10 -6.43
C ALA A 170 13.61 -5.33 -7.72
N GLU A 171 13.06 -6.08 -8.68
CA GLU A 171 13.67 -6.28 -10.00
C GLU A 171 13.80 -4.98 -10.79
N LYS A 172 12.77 -4.12 -10.79
CA LYS A 172 12.86 -2.79 -11.40
C LYS A 172 13.92 -1.91 -10.74
N ASN A 173 13.96 -1.88 -9.41
CA ASN A 173 14.97 -1.12 -8.67
C ASN A 173 16.39 -1.65 -8.94
N ALA A 174 16.56 -2.97 -9.07
CA ALA A 174 17.84 -3.58 -9.44
C ALA A 174 18.25 -3.24 -10.88
N ALA A 175 17.31 -3.26 -11.82
CA ALA A 175 17.55 -2.87 -13.21
C ALA A 175 17.92 -1.38 -13.35
N GLU A 176 17.21 -0.49 -12.67
CA GLU A 176 17.49 0.96 -12.69
C GLU A 176 18.77 1.31 -11.91
N GLY A 177 19.05 0.61 -10.81
CA GLY A 177 20.31 0.71 -10.07
C GLY A 177 21.52 0.31 -10.90
N ASN A 178 21.39 -0.72 -11.73
CA ASN A 178 22.47 -1.21 -12.61
C ASN A 178 22.71 -0.28 -13.83
N VAL A 179 21.71 0.49 -14.27
CA VAL A 179 21.88 1.51 -15.33
C VAL A 179 22.71 2.70 -14.85
N ARG A 180 22.73 2.98 -13.53
CA ARG A 180 23.55 4.07 -12.95
C ARG A 180 25.02 3.71 -12.76
N THR A 181 25.40 2.44 -12.92
CA THR A 181 26.78 1.93 -12.74
C THR A 181 27.44 1.47 -14.05
N LYS A 182 27.38 2.28 -15.11
CA LYS A 182 28.37 2.18 -16.19
C LYS A 182 29.45 3.26 -16.01
N PRO A 183 30.69 2.92 -15.60
CA PRO A 183 31.77 3.89 -15.57
C PRO A 183 32.21 4.20 -17.00
N LYS A 184 32.08 5.46 -17.41
CA LYS A 184 32.68 5.97 -18.66
C LYS A 184 34.18 6.16 -18.41
N VAL A 185 34.97 5.10 -18.53
CA VAL A 185 36.44 5.20 -18.55
C VAL A 185 36.87 5.63 -19.95
N THR A 186 37.08 6.93 -20.14
CA THR A 186 37.88 7.45 -21.25
C THR A 186 39.36 7.46 -20.83
N PRO A 187 40.27 6.79 -21.57
CA PRO A 187 41.69 6.87 -21.25
C PRO A 187 42.25 8.24 -21.67
N LYS A 188 42.80 8.98 -20.70
CA LYS A 188 43.60 10.19 -20.94
C LYS A 188 44.88 9.80 -21.70
N LYS A 189 45.04 10.30 -22.93
CA LYS A 189 46.36 10.33 -23.60
C LYS A 189 47.25 11.35 -22.88
N ALA A 190 48.39 10.88 -22.37
CA ALA A 190 49.47 11.72 -21.86
C ALA A 190 50.29 12.29 -23.03
N PRO A 191 50.71 13.57 -23.02
CA PRO A 191 51.72 14.05 -23.96
C PRO A 191 53.13 13.73 -23.44
N THR A 192 53.89 13.08 -24.31
CA THR A 192 55.29 12.66 -24.13
C THR A 192 56.20 13.87 -23.97
N ARG A 193 56.92 13.94 -22.85
CA ARG A 193 58.02 14.85 -22.59
C ARG A 193 59.25 14.35 -23.37
N ARG A 194 59.76 15.12 -24.33
CA ARG A 194 61.13 14.95 -24.85
C ARG A 194 61.90 16.24 -24.60
N ALA A 195 62.96 16.12 -23.80
CA ALA A 195 63.98 17.12 -23.60
C ALA A 195 65.28 16.63 -24.28
N GLN A 196 66.12 17.61 -24.63
CA GLN A 196 67.53 17.54 -25.07
C GLN A 196 67.74 17.16 -26.55
N GLY A 197 68.60 17.81 -27.32
CA GLY A 197 69.59 18.86 -27.07
C GLY A 197 70.58 18.91 -28.25
N SER A 198 71.15 20.09 -28.49
CA SER A 198 72.38 20.46 -29.22
C SER A 198 72.18 21.71 -30.06
#